data_AF-A0A424Z0U7-F1
#
_entry.id   AF-A0A424Z0U7-F1
#
_cell.length_a   1.000
_cell.length_b   1.000
_cell.length_c   1.000
_cell.angle_alpha   90.00
_cell.angle_beta   90.00
_cell.angle_gamma   90.00
#
_symmetry.space_group_name_H-M   'P 1'
#
loop_
_entity.id
_entity.type
_entity.pdbx_description
1 polymer ?
#
loop_
_entity_poly.entity_id
_entity_poly.type
_entity_poly.pdbx_seq_one_letter_code
_entity_poly.pdbx_strand_id
1 'polypeptide(L)'
;MYDDVLYLIFTIILLLAILAYMNIKEKENNLKIIKLQNVIEDITKELHYFRKELGLKEDEEDEDYKTTLLKEEMKIELDKQISAKITPVLRTLKTMEHIIEDFQNEQQNRLLNLEQKAQSMIKLTPNFETEEQKIENLFKEGKSIEQIAKDLRIGTGNVELVLKFKKLIK
;
A
#
# COMPACT_ATOMS: atom_id res chain seq x y z
N MET A 1 30.86 83.67 41.51
CA MET A 1 32.30 83.35 41.58
C MET A 1 32.64 82.43 42.76
N TYR A 2 32.27 82.74 44.01
CA TYR A 2 32.49 81.80 45.14
C TYR A 2 31.60 80.55 45.03
N ASP A 3 30.34 80.72 44.63
CA ASP A 3 29.40 79.61 44.42
C ASP A 3 29.85 78.68 43.28
N ASP A 4 30.34 79.24 42.16
CA ASP A 4 30.83 78.46 41.01
C ASP A 4 32.04 77.58 41.38
N VAL A 5 32.93 78.09 42.22
CA VAL A 5 34.09 77.33 42.73
C VAL A 5 33.63 76.21 43.67
N LEU A 6 32.60 76.46 44.50
CA LEU A 6 32.04 75.47 45.41
C LEU A 6 31.32 74.33 44.66
N TYR A 7 30.58 74.65 43.59
CA TYR A 7 30.01 73.65 42.69
C TYR A 7 31.09 72.81 41.99
N LEU A 8 32.19 73.42 41.55
CA LEU A 8 33.30 72.71 40.91
C LEU A 8 33.99 71.74 41.88
N ILE A 9 34.20 72.13 43.13
CA ILE A 9 34.75 71.24 44.16
C ILE A 9 33.79 70.08 44.45
N PHE A 10 32.50 70.36 44.56
CA PHE A 10 31.48 69.32 44.80
C PHE A 10 31.42 68.30 43.66
N THR A 11 31.49 68.74 42.40
CA THR A 11 31.48 67.83 41.25
C THR A 11 32.74 66.96 41.20
N ILE A 12 33.90 67.49 41.55
CA ILE A 12 35.15 66.70 41.66
C ILE A 12 35.04 65.64 42.75
N ILE A 13 34.52 65.99 43.93
CA ILE A 13 34.34 65.04 45.03
C ILE A 13 33.36 63.94 44.64
N LEU A 14 32.26 64.30 43.97
CA LEU A 14 31.26 63.35 43.49
C LEU A 14 31.85 62.41 42.43
N LEU A 15 32.69 62.93 41.53
CA LEU A 15 33.37 62.13 40.52
C LEU A 15 34.36 61.14 41.15
N LEU A 16 35.11 61.56 42.17
CA LEU A 16 35.99 60.68 42.95
C LEU A 16 35.20 59.59 43.70
N ALA A 17 34.05 59.92 44.27
CA ALA A 17 33.19 58.96 44.95
C ALA A 17 32.65 57.88 43.98
N ILE A 18 32.24 58.28 42.78
CA ILE A 18 31.79 57.34 41.73
C ILE A 18 32.94 56.43 41.28
N LEU A 19 34.13 56.98 41.04
CA LEU A 19 35.30 56.18 40.67
C LEU A 19 35.67 55.17 41.76
N ALA A 20 35.63 55.58 43.03
CA ALA A 20 35.87 54.68 44.15
C ALA A 20 34.82 53.56 44.21
N TYR A 21 33.53 53.89 44.04
CA TYR A 21 32.45 52.91 44.02
C TYR A 21 32.59 51.90 42.87
N MET A 22 32.93 52.37 41.66
CA MET A 22 33.15 51.49 40.51
C MET A 22 34.29 50.51 40.74
N ASN A 23 35.43 50.97 41.27
CA ASN A 23 36.57 50.11 41.60
C ASN A 23 36.22 49.01 42.62
N ILE A 24 35.42 49.34 43.64
CA ILE A 24 34.98 48.36 44.65
C ILE A 24 34.06 47.32 44.00
N LYS A 25 33.07 47.78 43.23
CA LYS A 25 32.11 46.91 42.55
C LYS A 25 32.77 46.00 41.51
N GLU A 26 33.76 46.51 40.80
CA GLU A 26 34.53 45.76 39.81
C GLU A 26 35.36 44.65 40.46
N LYS A 27 35.96 44.91 41.62
CA LYS A 27 36.66 43.89 42.42
C LYS A 27 35.72 42.77 42.84
N GLU A 28 34.53 43.08 43.32
CA GLU A 28 33.54 42.07 43.71
C GLU A 28 33.09 41.21 42.53
N ASN A 29 32.88 41.83 41.37
CA ASN A 29 32.50 41.11 40.15
C ASN A 29 33.63 40.20 39.66
N ASN A 30 34.88 40.68 39.65
CA ASN A 30 36.04 39.87 39.29
C ASN A 30 36.20 38.66 40.21
N LEU A 31 35.97 38.82 41.52
CA LEU A 31 36.00 37.68 42.45
C LEU A 31 34.93 36.63 42.14
N LYS A 32 33.73 37.04 41.71
CA LYS A 32 32.67 36.11 41.29
C LYS A 32 33.04 35.38 39.99
N ILE A 33 33.64 36.09 39.04
CA ILE A 33 34.11 35.51 37.78
C ILE A 33 35.21 34.48 38.03
N ILE A 34 36.19 34.79 38.89
CA ILE A 34 37.26 33.84 39.27
C ILE A 34 36.66 32.59 39.92
N LYS A 35 35.68 32.74 40.82
CA LYS A 35 34.99 31.59 41.42
C LYS A 35 34.28 30.74 40.37
N LEU A 36 33.58 31.37 39.43
CA LEU A 36 32.91 30.65 38.33
C LEU A 36 33.93 29.94 37.44
N GLN A 37 35.06 30.58 37.13
CA GLN A 37 36.13 29.99 36.35
C GLN A 37 36.69 28.74 37.04
N ASN A 38 36.93 28.79 38.35
CA ASN A 38 37.39 27.64 39.10
C ASN A 38 36.37 26.49 39.07
N VAL A 39 35.07 26.79 39.24
CA VAL A 39 34.01 25.76 39.13
C VAL A 39 33.95 25.15 37.74
N ILE A 40 34.09 25.95 36.67
CA ILE A 40 34.15 25.44 35.30
C ILE A 40 35.39 24.57 35.09
N GLU A 41 36.54 24.97 35.63
CA GLU A 41 37.77 24.19 35.55
C GLU A 41 37.63 22.85 36.27
N ASP A 42 37.02 22.83 37.45
CA ASP A 42 36.76 21.61 38.22
C ASP A 42 35.78 20.68 37.47
N ILE A 43 34.68 21.22 36.93
CA ILE A 43 33.74 20.45 36.09
C ILE A 43 34.45 19.89 34.85
N THR A 44 35.32 20.67 34.22
CA THR A 44 36.04 20.23 33.01
C THR A 44 37.01 19.10 33.34
N LYS A 45 37.70 19.18 34.49
CA LYS A 45 38.57 18.10 34.97
C LYS A 45 37.76 16.85 35.30
N GLU A 46 36.68 16.97 36.08
CA GLU A 46 35.81 15.85 36.42
C GLU A 46 35.23 15.18 35.17
N LEU A 47 34.80 15.97 34.17
CA LEU A 47 34.30 15.47 32.91
C LEU A 47 35.37 14.72 32.11
N HIS A 48 36.60 15.22 32.07
CA HIS A 48 37.74 14.52 31.46
C HIS A 48 38.06 13.21 32.22
N TYR A 49 38.09 13.23 33.55
CA TYR A 49 38.30 12.02 34.35
C TYR A 49 37.18 10.99 34.12
N PHE A 50 35.93 11.43 34.09
CA PHE A 50 34.77 10.57 33.84
C PHE A 50 34.80 9.96 32.43
N ARG A 51 35.10 10.76 31.41
CA ARG A 51 35.32 10.27 30.03
C ARG A 51 36.43 9.23 29.96
N LYS A 52 37.55 9.48 30.65
CA LYS A 52 38.67 8.55 30.73
C LYS A 52 38.32 7.24 31.44
N GLU A 53 37.53 7.29 32.53
CA GLU A 53 37.05 6.10 33.24
C GLU A 53 36.09 5.28 32.38
N LEU A 54 35.26 5.93 31.58
CA LEU A 54 34.39 5.28 30.59
C LEU A 54 35.13 4.76 29.35
N GLY A 55 36.45 4.97 29.25
CA GLY A 55 37.27 4.51 28.13
C GLY A 55 37.05 5.29 26.82
N LEU A 56 36.36 6.43 26.91
CA LEU A 56 36.05 7.30 25.79
C LEU A 56 37.32 8.09 25.42
N LYS A 57 38.00 7.69 24.34
CA LYS A 57 39.21 8.38 23.86
C LYS A 57 38.78 9.65 23.12
N GLU A 58 39.31 10.79 23.54
CA GLU A 58 38.85 12.14 23.13
C GLU A 58 39.01 12.50 21.65
N ASP A 59 39.59 11.64 20.80
CA ASP A 59 39.93 12.01 19.42
C ASP A 59 39.14 11.28 18.31
N GLU A 60 38.23 10.34 18.63
CA GLU A 60 37.45 9.59 17.59
C GLU A 60 35.91 9.58 17.79
N GLU A 61 35.40 10.00 18.95
CA GLU A 61 33.98 9.76 19.30
C GLU A 61 32.99 10.89 18.96
N ASP A 62 33.43 12.13 18.75
CA ASP A 62 32.50 13.18 18.30
C ASP A 62 32.00 12.93 16.87
N GLU A 63 32.81 12.27 16.02
CA GLU A 63 32.33 11.76 14.74
C GLU A 63 31.49 10.50 14.91
N ASP A 64 31.89 9.52 15.73
CA ASP A 64 31.15 8.26 15.85
C ASP A 64 29.78 8.42 16.54
N TYR A 65 29.66 9.26 17.58
CA TYR A 65 28.38 9.57 18.22
C TYR A 65 27.43 10.31 17.27
N LYS A 66 27.94 11.28 16.50
CA LYS A 66 27.16 11.98 15.49
C LYS A 66 26.78 11.06 14.33
N THR A 67 27.67 10.14 13.95
CA THR A 67 27.44 9.17 12.87
C THR A 67 26.46 8.08 13.29
N THR A 68 26.49 7.64 14.55
CA THR A 68 25.55 6.67 15.11
C THR A 68 24.15 7.26 15.25
N LEU A 69 24.02 8.49 15.74
CA LEU A 69 22.73 9.21 15.75
C LEU A 69 22.18 9.40 14.32
N LEU A 70 23.02 9.79 13.35
CA LEU A 70 22.60 9.95 11.95
C LEU A 70 22.18 8.61 11.32
N LYS A 71 22.88 7.52 11.64
CA LYS A 71 22.51 6.16 11.20
C LYS A 71 21.17 5.72 11.79
N GLU A 72 20.92 6.03 13.05
CA GLU A 72 19.65 5.70 13.71
C GLU A 72 18.49 6.51 13.12
N GLU A 73 18.67 7.81 12.91
CA GLU A 73 17.67 8.67 12.26
C GLU A 73 17.39 8.22 10.82
N MET A 74 18.44 7.89 10.04
CA MET A 74 18.27 7.29 8.72
C MET A 74 17.49 5.98 8.77
N LYS A 75 17.79 5.10 9.74
CA LYS A 75 17.11 3.80 9.85
C LYS A 75 15.63 3.98 10.15
N ILE A 76 15.27 4.91 11.02
CA ILE A 76 13.88 5.25 11.35
C ILE A 76 13.16 5.79 10.10
N GLU A 77 13.78 6.73 9.38
CA GLU A 77 13.17 7.31 8.18
C GLU A 77 13.06 6.28 7.04
N LEU A 78 14.06 5.40 6.88
CA LEU A 78 14.01 4.31 5.92
C LEU A 78 12.88 3.32 6.25
N ASP A 79 12.73 2.92 7.51
CA ASP A 79 11.68 2.00 7.93
C ASP A 79 10.28 2.60 7.76
N LYS A 80 10.14 3.91 8.01
CA LYS A 80 8.93 4.68 7.74
C LYS A 80 8.61 4.73 6.24
N GLN A 81 9.59 5.00 5.38
CA GLN A 81 9.39 5.03 3.93
C GLN A 81 9.11 3.64 3.35
N ILE A 82 9.80 2.62 3.84
CA ILE A 82 9.59 1.22 3.48
C ILE A 82 8.18 0.82 3.89
N SER A 83 7.77 1.08 5.13
CA SER A 83 6.41 0.78 5.59
C SER A 83 5.35 1.54 4.76
N ALA A 84 5.58 2.82 4.49
CA ALA A 84 4.66 3.63 3.68
C ALA A 84 4.51 3.12 2.23
N LYS A 85 5.56 2.55 1.64
CA LYS A 85 5.56 2.06 0.24
C LYS A 85 5.21 0.58 0.12
N ILE A 86 5.71 -0.28 1.00
CA ILE A 86 5.56 -1.74 0.92
C ILE A 86 4.20 -2.19 1.45
N THR A 87 3.70 -1.63 2.56
CA THR A 87 2.39 -2.00 3.11
C THR A 87 1.23 -1.87 2.11
N PRO A 88 1.08 -0.76 1.35
CA PRO A 88 0.02 -0.68 0.34
C PRO A 88 0.23 -1.64 -0.84
N VAL A 89 1.48 -1.93 -1.22
CA VAL A 89 1.79 -2.92 -2.28
C VAL A 89 1.37 -4.32 -1.83
N LEU A 90 1.73 -4.73 -0.62
CA LEU A 90 1.32 -6.03 -0.05
C LEU A 90 -0.21 -6.13 0.08
N ARG A 91 -0.88 -5.04 0.48
CA ARG A 91 -2.35 -5.00 0.51
C ARG A 91 -2.95 -5.20 -0.88
N THR A 92 -2.39 -4.52 -1.88
CA THR A 92 -2.83 -4.64 -3.28
C THR A 92 -2.63 -6.06 -3.81
N LEU A 93 -1.51 -6.71 -3.48
CA LEU A 93 -1.25 -8.10 -3.87
C LEU A 93 -2.27 -9.07 -3.24
N LYS A 94 -2.60 -8.92 -1.95
CA LYS A 94 -3.66 -9.71 -1.31
C LYS A 94 -5.04 -9.48 -1.93
N THR A 95 -5.36 -8.24 -2.31
CA THR A 95 -6.60 -7.95 -3.02
C THR A 95 -6.62 -8.60 -4.40
N MET A 96 -5.50 -8.57 -5.13
CA MET A 96 -5.33 -9.27 -6.41
C MET A 96 -5.54 -10.78 -6.27
N GLU A 97 -4.97 -11.38 -5.21
CA GLU A 97 -5.16 -12.81 -4.90
C GLU A 97 -6.65 -13.15 -4.76
N HIS A 98 -7.41 -12.38 -3.98
CA HIS A 98 -8.86 -12.57 -3.86
C HIS A 98 -9.61 -12.36 -5.18
N ILE A 99 -9.27 -11.33 -5.97
CA ILE A 99 -9.91 -11.10 -7.27
C ILE A 99 -9.66 -12.27 -8.23
N ILE A 100 -8.46 -12.86 -8.21
CA ILE A 100 -8.12 -14.02 -9.03
C ILE A 100 -8.92 -15.25 -8.58
N GLU A 101 -9.03 -15.48 -7.27
CA GLU A 101 -9.83 -16.58 -6.71
C GLU A 101 -11.32 -16.44 -7.10
N ASP A 102 -11.89 -15.25 -6.94
CA ASP A 102 -13.28 -14.94 -7.33
C ASP A 102 -13.49 -15.12 -8.83
N PHE A 103 -12.54 -14.66 -9.65
CA PHE A 103 -12.59 -14.84 -11.10
C PHE A 103 -12.53 -16.32 -11.49
N GLN A 104 -11.64 -17.11 -10.88
CA GLN A 104 -11.57 -18.56 -11.12
C GLN A 104 -12.89 -19.25 -10.77
N ASN A 105 -13.46 -18.93 -9.60
CA ASN A 105 -14.75 -19.47 -9.18
C ASN A 105 -15.89 -19.06 -10.14
N GLU A 106 -15.91 -17.81 -10.59
CA GLU A 106 -16.90 -17.35 -11.57
C GLU A 106 -16.75 -18.08 -12.91
N GLN A 107 -15.53 -18.21 -13.43
CA GLN A 107 -15.29 -18.91 -14.68
C GLN A 107 -15.65 -20.39 -14.59
N GLN A 108 -15.34 -21.05 -13.46
CA GLN A 108 -15.73 -22.44 -13.22
C GLN A 108 -17.26 -22.58 -13.19
N ASN A 109 -17.97 -21.68 -12.50
CA ASN A 109 -19.43 -21.68 -12.48
C ASN A 109 -20.04 -21.43 -13.86
N ARG A 110 -19.47 -20.49 -14.64
CA ARG A 110 -19.88 -20.25 -16.03
C ARG A 110 -19.65 -21.48 -16.91
N LEU A 111 -18.50 -22.14 -16.77
CA LEU A 111 -18.18 -23.37 -17.49
C LEU A 111 -19.16 -24.49 -17.13
N LEU A 112 -19.41 -24.73 -15.84
CA LEU A 112 -20.40 -25.73 -15.38
C LEU A 112 -21.80 -25.45 -15.92
N ASN A 113 -22.24 -24.18 -15.90
CA ASN A 113 -23.52 -23.79 -16.47
C ASN A 113 -23.58 -24.01 -17.99
N LEU A 114 -22.48 -23.74 -18.70
CA LEU A 114 -22.35 -24.02 -20.12
C LEU A 114 -22.37 -25.53 -20.41
N GLU A 115 -21.68 -26.34 -19.61
CA GLU A 115 -21.70 -27.80 -19.72
C GLU A 115 -23.10 -28.35 -19.47
N GLN A 116 -23.82 -27.86 -18.46
CA GLN A 116 -25.20 -28.26 -18.18
C GLN A 116 -26.15 -27.84 -19.32
N LYS A 117 -25.98 -26.62 -19.85
CA LYS A 117 -26.74 -26.16 -21.03
C LYS A 117 -26.40 -26.96 -22.28
N ALA A 118 -25.14 -27.32 -22.49
CA ALA A 118 -24.70 -28.13 -23.62
C ALA A 118 -25.18 -29.58 -23.49
N GLN A 119 -25.12 -30.19 -22.30
CA GLN A 119 -25.66 -31.53 -22.06
C GLN A 119 -27.18 -31.57 -22.23
N SER A 120 -27.90 -30.55 -21.75
CA SER A 120 -29.34 -30.45 -22.00
C SER A 120 -29.62 -30.20 -23.48
N MET A 121 -28.83 -29.39 -24.19
CA MET A 121 -28.92 -29.26 -25.64
C MET A 121 -28.62 -30.56 -26.38
N ILE A 122 -27.65 -31.38 -25.96
CA ILE A 122 -27.36 -32.70 -26.55
C ILE A 122 -28.51 -33.68 -26.29
N LYS A 123 -29.12 -33.63 -25.11
CA LYS A 123 -30.32 -34.43 -24.79
C LYS A 123 -31.58 -33.91 -25.49
N LEU A 124 -31.60 -32.63 -25.86
CA LEU A 124 -32.64 -31.97 -26.64
C LEU A 124 -32.31 -31.91 -28.13
N THR A 125 -31.15 -32.41 -28.58
CA THR A 125 -30.92 -32.74 -29.98
C THR A 125 -31.91 -33.85 -30.24
N PRO A 126 -33.04 -33.55 -30.88
CA PRO A 126 -34.04 -34.56 -31.06
C PRO A 126 -33.35 -35.55 -31.99
N ASN A 127 -33.42 -36.83 -31.65
CA ASN A 127 -33.26 -37.85 -32.65
C ASN A 127 -34.50 -37.74 -33.57
N PHE A 128 -34.63 -36.61 -34.29
CA PHE A 128 -35.57 -36.40 -35.37
C PHE A 128 -35.01 -37.20 -36.53
N GLU A 129 -35.15 -38.51 -36.44
CA GLU A 129 -35.62 -39.23 -37.60
C GLU A 129 -37.00 -38.63 -37.89
N THR A 130 -36.98 -37.52 -38.65
CA THR A 130 -38.16 -36.71 -38.94
C THR A 130 -39.23 -37.63 -39.50
N GLU A 131 -40.51 -37.37 -39.21
CA GLU A 131 -41.60 -38.17 -39.78
C GLU A 131 -41.48 -38.27 -41.31
N GLU A 132 -40.93 -37.24 -41.96
CA GLU A 132 -40.56 -37.24 -43.38
C GLU A 132 -39.53 -38.32 -43.76
N GLN A 133 -38.45 -38.49 -42.99
CA GLN A 133 -37.44 -39.52 -43.23
C GLN A 133 -38.00 -40.93 -43.02
N LYS A 134 -38.90 -41.10 -42.05
CA LYS A 134 -39.60 -42.39 -41.84
C LYS A 134 -40.54 -42.72 -43.00
N ILE A 135 -41.29 -41.72 -43.49
CA ILE A 135 -42.13 -41.87 -44.69
C ILE A 135 -41.28 -42.27 -45.90
N GLU A 136 -40.13 -41.62 -46.09
CA GLU A 136 -39.19 -41.93 -47.17
C GLU A 136 -38.64 -43.36 -47.08
N ASN A 137 -38.21 -43.80 -45.89
CA ASN A 137 -37.67 -45.14 -45.67
C ASN A 137 -38.73 -46.22 -45.93
N LEU A 138 -39.94 -46.05 -45.36
CA LEU A 138 -41.04 -47.02 -45.53
C LEU A 138 -41.54 -47.08 -46.99
N PHE A 139 -41.48 -45.97 -47.72
CA PHE A 139 -41.81 -45.95 -49.14
C PHE A 139 -40.73 -46.65 -49.99
N LYS A 140 -39.44 -46.44 -49.67
CA LYS A 140 -38.31 -47.15 -50.31
C LYS A 140 -38.34 -48.66 -50.04
N GLU A 141 -38.90 -49.08 -48.90
CA GLU A 141 -39.16 -50.49 -48.58
C GLU A 141 -40.34 -51.10 -49.38
N GLY A 142 -41.05 -50.30 -50.19
CA GLY A 142 -42.12 -50.76 -51.07
C GLY A 142 -43.52 -50.78 -50.45
N LYS A 143 -43.72 -50.16 -49.28
CA LYS A 143 -45.06 -50.03 -48.67
C LYS A 143 -45.93 -49.02 -49.40
N SER A 144 -47.24 -49.28 -49.45
CA SER A 144 -48.20 -48.35 -50.07
C SER A 144 -48.47 -47.12 -49.19
N ILE A 145 -48.96 -46.05 -49.80
CA ILE A 145 -49.26 -44.78 -49.11
C ILE A 145 -50.25 -44.99 -47.96
N GLU A 146 -51.24 -45.88 -48.13
CA GLU A 146 -52.25 -46.22 -47.13
C GLU A 146 -51.65 -47.00 -45.96
N GLN A 147 -50.68 -47.88 -46.23
CA GLN A 147 -49.98 -48.64 -45.20
C GLN A 147 -49.07 -47.73 -44.37
N ILE A 148 -48.34 -46.83 -45.02
CA ILE A 148 -47.49 -45.83 -44.34
C ILE A 148 -48.35 -44.89 -43.47
N ALA A 149 -49.48 -44.43 -44.00
CA ALA A 149 -50.43 -43.59 -43.26
C ALA A 149 -50.98 -44.29 -42.02
N LYS A 150 -51.29 -45.59 -42.13
CA LYS A 150 -51.77 -46.42 -41.02
C LYS A 150 -50.68 -46.69 -39.99
N ASP A 151 -49.47 -47.03 -40.43
CA ASP A 151 -48.32 -47.36 -39.57
C ASP A 151 -47.84 -46.14 -38.78
N LEU A 152 -47.81 -44.96 -39.42
CA LEU A 152 -47.40 -43.69 -38.80
C LEU A 152 -48.56 -42.90 -38.18
N ARG A 153 -49.82 -43.38 -38.30
CA ARG A 153 -51.05 -42.72 -37.83
C ARG A 153 -51.20 -41.27 -38.32
N ILE A 154 -50.83 -41.04 -39.57
CA ILE A 154 -50.91 -39.73 -40.24
C ILE A 154 -51.89 -39.83 -41.42
N GLY A 155 -52.49 -38.70 -41.83
CA GLY A 155 -53.42 -38.69 -42.97
C GLY A 155 -52.72 -39.08 -44.28
N THR A 156 -53.40 -39.83 -45.15
CA THR A 156 -52.88 -40.24 -46.46
C THR A 156 -52.42 -39.05 -47.30
N GLY A 157 -53.13 -37.92 -47.23
CA GLY A 157 -52.73 -36.68 -47.91
C GLY A 157 -51.39 -36.10 -47.43
N ASN A 158 -51.01 -36.29 -46.16
CA ASN A 158 -49.71 -35.83 -45.64
C ASN A 158 -48.56 -36.71 -46.16
N VAL A 159 -48.78 -38.03 -46.24
CA VAL A 159 -47.80 -38.97 -46.82
C VAL A 159 -47.58 -38.65 -48.30
N GLU A 160 -48.66 -38.44 -49.05
CA GLU A 160 -48.60 -38.09 -50.47
C GLU A 160 -47.87 -36.75 -50.70
N LEU A 161 -48.15 -35.75 -49.86
CA LEU A 161 -47.50 -34.44 -49.92
C LEU A 161 -45.99 -34.54 -49.67
N VAL A 162 -45.57 -35.27 -48.64
CA VAL A 162 -44.15 -35.49 -48.34
C VAL A 162 -43.44 -36.22 -49.49
N LEU A 163 -44.03 -37.29 -50.03
CA LEU A 163 -43.46 -38.04 -51.13
C LEU A 163 -43.35 -37.20 -52.42
N LYS A 164 -44.32 -36.31 -52.69
CA LYS A 164 -44.26 -35.34 -53.79
C LYS A 164 -43.17 -34.30 -53.59
N PHE A 165 -43.04 -33.73 -52.39
CA PHE A 165 -41.99 -32.77 -52.06
C PHE A 165 -40.58 -33.38 -52.20
N LYS A 166 -40.42 -34.66 -51.85
CA LYS A 166 -39.16 -35.41 -52.02
C LYS A 166 -38.96 -35.98 -53.43
N LYS A 167 -39.89 -35.75 -54.36
CA LYS A 167 -39.87 -36.23 -55.76
C LYS A 167 -39.82 -37.76 -55.90
N LEU A 168 -40.37 -38.50 -54.94
CA LEU A 168 -40.46 -39.97 -54.98
C LEU A 168 -41.70 -40.46 -55.73
N ILE A 169 -42.72 -39.60 -55.85
CA ILE A 169 -43.92 -39.78 -56.67
C ILE A 169 -44.18 -38.50 -57.48
N LYS A 170 -44.98 -38.61 -58.56
CA LYS A 170 -45.40 -37.46 -59.38
C LYS A 170 -46.52 -36.66 -58.74
#